data_AF-A0A286XGN4-F1
#
_entry.id   AF-A0A286XGN4-F1
#
_cell.length_a   1.000
_cell.length_b   1.000
_cell.length_c   1.000
_cell.angle_alpha   90.00
_cell.angle_beta   90.00
_cell.angle_gamma   90.00
#
_symmetry.space_group_name_H-M   'P 1'
#
loop_
_entity.id
_entity.type
_entity.pdbx_description
1 polymer ?
#
loop_
_entity_poly.entity_id
_entity_poly.type
_entity_poly.pdbx_seq_one_letter_code
_entity_poly.pdbx_strand_id
1 'polypeptide(L)' 'ISSEYERIFKLLDQVQGSLEVKKQFVEFAIKEAARFKRRDLIKKLEKMLEKFPTE' A
#
# COMPACT_ATOMS: atom_id res chain seq x y z
N ILE A 1 6.32 8.26 17.89
CA ILE A 1 6.95 8.29 16.57
C ILE A 1 5.82 8.36 15.56
N SER A 2 5.47 9.56 15.09
CA SER A 2 4.42 9.74 14.09
C SER A 2 4.96 9.15 12.79
N SER A 3 4.47 7.98 12.40
CA SER A 3 4.92 7.36 11.16
C SER A 3 4.49 8.27 10.02
N GLU A 4 5.44 8.90 9.34
CA GLU A 4 5.20 9.41 8.00
C GLU A 4 4.47 8.28 7.24
N TYR A 5 3.36 8.64 6.56
CA TYR A 5 2.44 7.74 5.87
C TYR A 5 1.39 6.96 6.68
N GLU A 6 1.26 7.15 8.01
CA GLU A 6 0.22 6.47 8.81
C GLU A 6 -1.19 6.62 8.19
N ARG A 7 -1.50 7.83 7.70
CA ARG A 7 -2.78 8.11 7.03
C ARG A 7 -2.98 7.27 5.76
N ILE A 8 -1.93 7.02 4.98
CA ILE A 8 -2.01 6.20 3.76
C ILE A 8 -2.38 4.76 4.13
N PHE A 9 -1.71 4.18 5.12
CA PHE A 9 -2.00 2.80 5.56
C PHE A 9 -3.40 2.66 6.16
N LYS A 10 -3.85 3.64 6.96
CA LYS A 10 -5.23 3.66 7.46
C LYS A 10 -6.27 3.68 6.33
N LEU A 11 -6.02 4.47 5.28
CA LEU A 11 -6.93 4.53 4.13
C LEU A 11 -6.93 3.22 3.33
N LEU A 12 -5.76 2.61 3.12
CA LEU A 12 -5.65 1.31 2.43
C LEU A 12 -6.36 0.18 3.20
N ASP A 13 -6.30 0.20 4.52
CA ASP A 13 -6.99 -0.78 5.38
C ASP A 13 -8.54 -0.66 5.28
N GLN A 14 -9.03 0.58 5.15
CA GLN A 14 -10.46 0.91 5.06
C GLN A 14 -11.08 0.68 3.68
N VAL A 15 -10.29 0.28 2.67
CA VAL A 15 -10.83 -0.02 1.33
C VAL A 15 -11.91 -1.10 1.43
N GLN A 16 -13.11 -0.79 0.96
CA GLN A 16 -14.20 -1.76 0.88
C GLN A 16 -14.11 -2.55 -0.44
N GLY A 17 -14.46 -3.84 -0.40
CA GLY A 17 -14.47 -4.70 -1.59
C GLY A 17 -13.76 -6.04 -1.37
N SER A 18 -13.53 -6.75 -2.48
CA SER A 18 -12.83 -8.03 -2.48
C SER A 18 -11.34 -7.86 -2.12
N LEU A 19 -10.70 -8.98 -1.81
CA LEU A 19 -9.26 -9.02 -1.54
C LEU A 19 -8.44 -8.51 -2.73
N GLU A 20 -8.88 -8.82 -3.95
CA GLU A 20 -8.28 -8.34 -5.20
C GLU A 20 -8.36 -6.82 -5.31
N VAL A 21 -9.52 -6.21 -4.99
CA VAL A 21 -9.66 -4.75 -4.99
C VAL A 21 -8.66 -4.11 -4.02
N LYS A 22 -8.55 -4.64 -2.79
CA LYS A 22 -7.57 -4.15 -1.81
C LYS A 22 -6.13 -4.25 -2.33
N LYS A 23 -5.78 -5.37 -2.95
CA LYS A 23 -4.46 -5.61 -3.56
C LYS A 23 -4.16 -4.56 -4.64
N GLN A 24 -5.11 -4.30 -5.54
CA GLN A 24 -4.96 -3.29 -6.59
C GLN A 24 -4.67 -1.90 -6.02
N PHE A 25 -5.36 -1.48 -4.96
CA PHE A 25 -5.10 -0.19 -4.30
C PHE A 25 -3.68 -0.08 -3.74
N VAL A 26 -3.14 -1.17 -3.17
CA VAL A 26 -1.74 -1.20 -2.71
C VAL A 26 -0.77 -1.08 -3.89
N GLU A 27 -1.02 -1.78 -5.00
CA GLU A 27 -0.21 -1.66 -6.22
C GLU A 27 -0.25 -0.24 -6.82
N PHE A 28 -1.41 0.42 -6.80
CA PHE A 28 -1.53 1.83 -7.21
C PHE A 28 -0.72 2.75 -6.30
N ALA A 29 -0.78 2.55 -4.98
CA ALA A 29 0.02 3.33 -4.04
C ALA A 29 1.53 3.15 -4.27
N ILE A 30 1.99 1.95 -4.65
CA ILE A 30 3.40 1.68 -5.01
C ILE A 30 3.79 2.48 -6.26
N LYS A 31 2.95 2.44 -7.31
CA LYS A 31 3.18 3.19 -8.56
C LYS A 31 3.30 4.69 -8.31
N GLU A 32 2.41 5.25 -7.49
CA GLU A 32 2.48 6.67 -7.13
C GLU A 32 3.70 6.99 -6.26
N ALA A 33 4.03 6.16 -5.27
CA ALA A 33 5.24 6.34 -4.47
C ALA A 33 6.52 6.30 -5.33
N ALA A 34 6.55 5.45 -6.37
CA ALA A 34 7.63 5.40 -7.35
C ALA A 34 7.75 6.70 -8.17
N ARG A 35 6.62 7.27 -8.61
CA ARG A 35 6.58 8.57 -9.31
C ARG A 35 7.22 9.70 -8.48
N PHE A 36 7.01 9.68 -7.17
CA PHE A 36 7.60 10.64 -6.23
C PHE A 36 8.94 10.21 -5.64
N LYS A 37 9.53 9.10 -6.12
CA LYS A 37 10.81 8.54 -5.64
C LYS A 37 10.83 8.28 -4.11
N ARG A 38 9.67 7.99 -3.51
CA ARG A 38 9.51 7.71 -2.05
C ARG A 38 9.91 6.28 -1.72
N ARG A 39 11.22 5.98 -1.79
CA ARG A 39 11.76 4.62 -1.63
C ARG A 39 11.39 3.94 -0.30
N ASP A 40 11.29 4.68 0.80
CA ASP A 40 10.91 4.09 2.09
C ASP A 40 9.44 3.65 2.11
N LEU A 41 8.54 4.46 1.53
CA LEU A 41 7.12 4.15 1.39
C LEU A 41 6.92 2.95 0.47
N ILE A 42 7.64 2.88 -0.66
CA ILE A 42 7.61 1.74 -1.58
C ILE A 42 7.89 0.44 -0.81
N LYS A 43 8.98 0.38 -0.04
CA LYS A 43 9.34 -0.81 0.75
C LYS A 43 8.26 -1.20 1.77
N LYS A 44 7.57 -0.23 2.37
CA LYS A 44 6.49 -0.50 3.34
C LYS A 44 5.24 -1.02 2.63
N LEU A 45 4.92 -0.51 1.45
CA LEU A 45 3.79 -0.95 0.64
C LEU A 45 4.03 -2.35 0.03
N GLU A 46 5.25 -2.63 -0.45
CA GLU A 46 5.63 -3.98 -0.92
C GLU A 46 5.45 -5.03 0.19
N LYS A 47 5.89 -4.72 1.42
CA LYS A 47 5.65 -5.58 2.59
C LYS A 47 4.18 -5.79 2.93
N MET A 48 3.32 -4.83 2.59
CA MET A 48 1.88 -4.99 2.74
C MET A 48 1.33 -5.88 1.63
N LEU A 49 1.82 -5.72 0.40
CA LEU A 49 1.44 -6.52 -0.76
C LEU A 49 1.78 -8.00 -0.58
N GLU A 50 2.93 -8.31 0.02
CA GLU A 50 3.37 -9.69 0.33
C GLU A 50 2.41 -10.45 1.27
N LYS A 51 1.55 -9.75 2.00
CA LYS A 51 0.56 -10.37 2.91
C LYS A 51 -0.69 -10.87 2.18
N PHE A 52 -0.90 -10.42 0.94
CA PHE A 52 -2.02 -10.92 0.14
C PHE A 52 -1.66 -12.30 -0.41
N PRO A 53 -2.57 -13.28 -0.31
CA PRO A 53 -2.35 -14.58 -0.92
C PRO A 53 -2.11 -14.42 -2.42
N THR A 54 -1.13 -15.16 -2.93
CA THR A 54 -0.94 -15.35 -4.36
C THR A 54 -1.88 -16.51 -4.74
N GLU A 55 -2.87 -16.22 -5.59
CA GLU A 55 -3.68 -17.27 -6.24
C GLU A 55 -2.80 -18.15 -7.13
#